data_AF-A0A0M2UWK5-F1
#
_entry.id   AF-A0A0M2UWK5-F1
#
_cell.length_a   1.000
_cell.length_b   1.000
_cell.length_c   1.000
_cell.angle_alpha   90.00
_cell.angle_beta   90.00
_cell.angle_gamma   90.00
#
_symmetry.space_group_name_H-M   'P 1'
#
loop_
_entity.id
_entity.type
_entity.pdbx_description
1 polymer ?
#
loop_
_entity_poly.entity_id
_entity_poly.type
_entity_poly.pdbx_seq_one_letter_code
_entity_poly.pdbx_strand_id
1 'polypeptide(L)'
;MNYDPEKHRRRSIRLKGYDYTRPGAYFVTICTEGRVCLFGNISGETMQLNAFGRIVQTHWNDLPHHYPQVKLDAFVIMPNHVHGIIILTEIDMVGAGLKPAPTIKQHGLPEIVRALKTFSARRVNELRNTPGVSLWQRNYYDHIIRNERALNIIRRYILYNPLMWAYDMDNPDRHPLSTEKMKSGMKQKCGFTDEELDFIIDYDIKYRMGRETDDEM
;
A
#
# COMPACT_ATOMS: atom_id res chain seq x y z
N MET A 1 22.04 -5.48 25.20
CA MET A 1 22.37 -5.29 23.77
C MET A 1 22.68 -3.82 23.57
N ASN A 2 23.90 -3.47 23.18
CA ASN A 2 24.27 -2.09 22.93
C ASN A 2 23.70 -1.66 21.58
N TYR A 3 22.98 -0.54 21.59
CA TYR A 3 22.45 0.11 20.39
C TYR A 3 23.61 0.64 19.55
N ASP A 4 23.80 0.07 18.35
CA ASP A 4 24.79 0.52 17.37
C ASP A 4 24.10 1.42 16.32
N PRO A 5 24.27 2.75 16.39
CA PRO A 5 23.63 3.69 15.46
C PRO A 5 24.14 3.58 14.01
N GLU A 6 25.32 2.98 13.76
CA GLU A 6 25.86 2.78 12.40
C GLU A 6 25.20 1.57 11.72
N LYS A 7 24.92 0.49 12.47
CA LYS A 7 24.16 -0.68 11.99
C LYS A 7 22.65 -0.47 11.91
N HIS A 8 22.10 0.54 12.61
CA HIS A 8 20.67 0.83 12.65
C HIS A 8 20.30 2.16 12.00
N ARG A 9 20.96 2.47 10.87
CA ARG A 9 20.67 3.67 10.09
C ARG A 9 19.31 3.52 9.39
N ARG A 10 18.23 3.92 10.07
CA ARG A 10 16.88 4.07 9.49
C ARG A 10 16.95 5.09 8.35
N ARG A 11 17.09 4.64 7.11
CA ARG A 11 16.79 5.47 5.94
C ARG A 11 15.28 5.49 5.76
N SER A 12 14.67 6.60 6.16
CA SER A 12 13.25 6.84 5.88
C SER A 12 13.07 7.06 4.38
N ILE A 13 12.22 6.25 3.75
CA ILE A 13 11.79 6.45 2.35
C ILE A 13 10.85 7.65 2.18
N ARG A 14 10.29 8.15 3.29
CA ARG A 14 9.36 9.28 3.30
C ARG A 14 10.00 10.57 2.80
N LEU A 15 9.18 11.42 2.19
CA LEU A 15 9.60 12.74 1.76
C LEU A 15 10.08 13.57 2.97
N LYS A 16 11.36 13.94 2.97
CA LYS A 16 11.97 14.72 4.06
C LYS A 16 11.26 16.07 4.22
N GLY A 17 10.93 16.43 5.46
CA GLY A 17 10.27 17.69 5.79
C GLY A 17 8.77 17.75 5.47
N TYR A 18 8.18 16.67 4.96
CA TYR A 18 6.73 16.60 4.74
C TYR A 18 6.00 16.10 5.98
N ASP A 19 4.92 16.80 6.36
CA ASP A 19 4.05 16.43 7.45
C ASP A 19 2.93 15.50 6.96
N TYR A 20 3.01 14.24 7.38
CA TYR A 20 2.08 13.16 7.02
C TYR A 20 0.80 13.12 7.86
N THR A 21 0.57 14.14 8.70
CA THR A 21 -0.72 14.36 9.37
C THR A 21 -1.65 15.27 8.58
N ARG A 22 -1.12 15.96 7.56
CA ARG A 22 -1.87 16.93 6.76
C ARG A 22 -3.00 16.27 5.96
N PRO A 23 -4.11 16.97 5.73
CA PRO A 23 -5.11 16.57 4.75
C PRO A 23 -4.50 16.40 3.36
N GLY A 24 -4.93 15.35 2.65
CA GLY A 24 -4.39 15.00 1.34
C GLY A 24 -4.66 13.54 0.96
N ALA A 25 -4.41 13.21 -0.30
CA ALA A 25 -4.52 11.85 -0.80
C ALA A 25 -3.13 11.19 -0.87
N TYR A 26 -3.04 9.96 -0.37
CA TYR A 26 -1.82 9.19 -0.28
C TYR A 26 -2.02 7.84 -0.94
N PHE A 27 -1.26 7.57 -1.98
CA PHE A 27 -1.12 6.22 -2.52
C PHE A 27 -0.19 5.42 -1.60
N VAL A 28 -0.58 4.20 -1.26
CA VAL A 28 0.22 3.29 -0.44
C VAL A 28 0.35 1.92 -1.09
N THR A 29 1.51 1.30 -0.92
CA THR A 29 1.72 -0.11 -1.22
C THR A 29 2.34 -0.84 -0.04
N ILE A 30 1.74 -1.97 0.34
CA ILE A 30 2.18 -2.78 1.48
C ILE A 30 2.40 -4.22 1.02
N CYS A 31 3.64 -4.71 1.09
CA CYS A 31 4.00 -6.06 0.70
C CYS A 31 3.94 -7.03 1.87
N THR A 32 3.54 -8.26 1.59
CA THR A 32 3.84 -9.40 2.47
C THR A 32 5.34 -9.55 2.66
N GLU A 33 5.73 -10.11 3.81
CA GLU A 33 7.12 -10.49 4.08
C GLU A 33 7.63 -11.43 2.97
N GLY A 34 8.82 -11.14 2.43
CA GLY A 34 9.38 -11.90 1.31
C GLY A 34 8.54 -11.90 0.02
N ARG A 35 7.51 -11.05 -0.08
CA ARG A 35 6.55 -11.00 -1.22
C ARG A 35 5.89 -12.36 -1.51
N VAL A 36 5.62 -13.13 -0.46
CA VAL A 36 4.94 -14.43 -0.55
C VAL A 36 3.46 -14.24 -0.90
N CYS A 37 2.96 -15.04 -1.85
CA CYS A 37 1.55 -15.01 -2.26
C CYS A 37 0.62 -15.60 -1.19
N LEU A 38 0.24 -14.79 -0.19
CA LEU A 38 -0.56 -15.21 0.96
C LEU A 38 -2.06 -14.90 0.81
N PHE A 39 -2.46 -13.95 -0.03
CA PHE A 39 -3.82 -13.40 0.00
C PHE A 39 -4.79 -14.04 -0.99
N GLY A 40 -4.31 -14.96 -1.82
CA GLY A 40 -5.08 -15.66 -2.84
C GLY A 40 -4.29 -15.75 -4.13
N ASN A 41 -5.01 -15.87 -5.25
CA ASN A 41 -4.42 -15.99 -6.57
C ASN A 41 -5.21 -15.18 -7.60
N ILE A 42 -4.58 -14.89 -8.74
CA ILE A 42 -5.29 -14.36 -9.89
C ILE A 42 -5.85 -15.52 -10.71
N SER A 43 -7.11 -15.44 -11.11
CA SER A 43 -7.75 -16.38 -12.04
C SER A 43 -8.61 -15.59 -13.03
N GLY A 44 -8.42 -15.84 -14.33
CA GLY A 44 -9.12 -15.09 -15.38
C GLY A 44 -8.95 -13.58 -15.24
N GLU A 45 -7.72 -13.12 -14.92
CA GLU A 45 -7.38 -11.71 -14.71
C GLU A 45 -8.06 -11.05 -13.49
N THR A 46 -8.78 -11.81 -12.67
CA THR A 46 -9.44 -11.32 -11.45
C THR A 46 -8.73 -11.81 -10.20
N MET A 47 -8.71 -10.99 -9.15
CA MET A 47 -8.22 -11.43 -7.84
C MET A 47 -9.25 -12.32 -7.15
N GLN A 48 -8.84 -13.54 -6.80
CA GLN A 48 -9.60 -14.48 -5.99
C GLN A 48 -9.04 -14.48 -4.57
N LEU A 49 -9.70 -13.79 -3.65
CA LEU A 49 -9.26 -13.70 -2.26
C LEU A 49 -9.48 -15.02 -1.52
N ASN A 50 -8.47 -15.44 -0.78
CA ASN A 50 -8.62 -16.48 0.23
C ASN A 50 -9.06 -15.87 1.58
N ALA A 51 -9.07 -16.68 2.64
CA ALA A 51 -9.44 -16.21 3.98
C ALA A 51 -8.51 -15.09 4.50
N PHE A 52 -7.22 -15.14 4.20
CA PHE A 52 -6.25 -14.14 4.65
C PHE A 52 -6.45 -12.81 3.91
N GLY A 53 -6.64 -12.85 2.60
CA GLY A 53 -6.97 -11.67 1.81
C GLY A 53 -8.25 -10.99 2.30
N ARG A 54 -9.30 -11.77 2.64
CA ARG A 54 -10.53 -11.23 3.22
C ARG A 54 -10.32 -10.55 4.57
N ILE A 55 -9.46 -11.11 5.45
CA ILE A 55 -9.11 -10.46 6.73
C ILE A 55 -8.48 -9.09 6.49
N VAL A 56 -7.53 -9.00 5.55
CA VAL A 56 -6.89 -7.73 5.19
C VAL A 56 -7.92 -6.74 4.64
N GLN A 57 -8.83 -7.19 3.78
CA GLN A 57 -9.90 -6.35 3.22
C GLN A 57 -10.82 -5.81 4.31
N THR A 58 -11.22 -6.64 5.28
CA THR A 58 -12.03 -6.21 6.41
C THR A 58 -11.33 -5.12 7.21
N HIS A 59 -10.06 -5.28 7.56
CA HIS A 59 -9.31 -4.27 8.31
C HIS A 59 -9.06 -2.99 7.50
N TRP A 60 -8.90 -3.07 6.18
CA TRP A 60 -8.83 -1.88 5.32
C TRP A 60 -10.15 -1.10 5.38
N ASN A 61 -11.27 -1.77 5.17
CA ASN A 61 -12.60 -1.16 5.16
C ASN A 61 -13.01 -0.59 6.53
N ASP A 62 -12.42 -1.09 7.62
CA ASP A 62 -12.69 -0.64 8.98
C ASP A 62 -11.89 0.61 9.39
N LEU A 63 -10.93 1.05 8.58
CA LEU A 63 -10.11 2.23 8.88
C LEU A 63 -10.94 3.50 9.17
N PRO A 64 -12.00 3.85 8.40
CA PRO A 64 -12.82 5.01 8.70
C PRO A 64 -13.57 4.93 10.04
N HIS A 65 -13.90 3.72 10.52
CA HIS A 65 -14.53 3.55 11.83
C HIS A 65 -13.55 3.83 12.98
N HIS A 66 -12.27 3.53 12.78
CA HIS A 66 -11.20 3.80 13.76
C HIS A 66 -10.62 5.20 13.66
N TYR A 67 -10.65 5.79 12.47
CA TYR A 67 -10.02 7.07 12.15
C TYR A 67 -11.02 7.95 11.40
N PRO A 68 -11.80 8.80 12.10
CA PRO A 68 -12.84 9.62 11.49
C PRO A 68 -12.34 10.53 10.36
N GLN A 69 -11.07 10.92 10.39
CA GLN A 69 -10.43 11.73 9.34
C GLN A 69 -10.06 10.95 8.08
N VAL A 70 -10.21 9.62 8.07
CA VAL A 70 -9.82 8.77 6.94
C VAL A 70 -11.01 8.53 6.03
N LYS A 71 -10.81 8.85 4.75
CA LYS A 71 -11.64 8.34 3.66
C LYS A 71 -10.80 7.36 2.84
N LEU A 72 -11.47 6.34 2.33
CA LEU A 72 -10.86 5.35 1.45
C LEU A 72 -11.28 5.63 0.00
N ASP A 73 -10.38 5.32 -0.91
CA ASP A 73 -10.59 5.41 -2.35
C ASP A 73 -10.13 4.08 -2.97
N ALA A 74 -9.71 4.06 -4.24
CA ALA A 74 -9.32 2.85 -4.96
C ALA A 74 -8.37 1.97 -4.13
N PHE A 75 -8.69 0.69 -4.07
CA PHE A 75 -7.97 -0.31 -3.30
C PHE A 75 -8.01 -1.66 -4.02
N VAL A 76 -6.90 -2.38 -4.00
CA VAL A 76 -6.81 -3.75 -4.49
C VAL A 76 -5.87 -4.56 -3.62
N ILE A 77 -6.27 -5.79 -3.36
CA ILE A 77 -5.41 -6.82 -2.78
C ILE A 77 -4.89 -7.66 -3.93
N MET A 78 -3.58 -7.85 -3.97
CA MET A 78 -2.88 -8.73 -4.88
C MET A 78 -2.40 -9.97 -4.10
N PRO A 79 -1.98 -11.05 -4.76
CA PRO A 79 -1.55 -12.26 -4.07
C PRO A 79 -0.53 -12.02 -2.95
N ASN A 80 0.42 -11.10 -3.15
CA ASN A 80 1.52 -10.84 -2.21
C ASN A 80 1.63 -9.39 -1.72
N HIS A 81 0.74 -8.48 -2.10
CA HIS A 81 0.79 -7.09 -1.67
C HIS A 81 -0.60 -6.45 -1.74
N VAL A 82 -0.73 -5.23 -1.24
CA VAL A 82 -1.93 -4.41 -1.41
C VAL A 82 -1.55 -3.04 -1.91
N HIS A 83 -2.38 -2.48 -2.77
CA HIS A 83 -2.32 -1.08 -3.18
C HIS A 83 -3.59 -0.38 -2.74
N GLY A 84 -3.48 0.86 -2.29
CA GLY A 84 -4.67 1.64 -1.97
C GLY A 84 -4.40 3.12 -1.88
N ILE A 85 -5.48 3.89 -1.89
CA ILE A 85 -5.46 5.34 -1.66
C ILE A 85 -6.17 5.63 -0.34
N ILE A 86 -5.43 6.28 0.56
CA ILE A 86 -5.94 6.79 1.84
C ILE A 86 -6.02 8.31 1.72
N ILE A 87 -7.19 8.88 1.99
CA ILE A 87 -7.40 10.33 1.99
C ILE A 87 -7.54 10.76 3.44
N LEU A 88 -6.63 11.62 3.90
CA LEU A 88 -6.76 12.32 5.17
C LEU A 88 -7.56 13.60 4.94
N THR A 89 -8.55 13.82 5.79
CA THR A 89 -9.43 15.00 5.77
C THR A 89 -9.26 15.81 7.04
N GLU A 90 -9.73 17.06 7.02
CA GLU A 90 -9.84 17.83 8.25
C GLU A 90 -10.88 17.20 9.17
N ILE A 91 -10.64 17.29 10.48
CA ILE A 91 -11.59 16.85 11.49
C ILE A 91 -12.45 18.07 11.82
N ASP A 92 -13.71 18.05 11.40
CA ASP A 92 -14.67 19.08 11.76
C ASP A 92 -14.89 19.07 13.28
N MET A 93 -14.25 20.01 13.99
CA MET A 93 -14.44 20.22 15.42
C MET A 93 -15.78 20.95 15.67
N VAL A 94 -16.91 20.33 15.38
CA VAL A 94 -18.22 20.89 15.75
C VAL A 94 -18.53 20.47 17.19
N GLY A 95 -18.23 21.35 18.14
CA GLY A 95 -18.44 21.09 19.56
C GLY A 95 -18.49 22.35 20.41
N ALA A 96 -19.45 23.24 20.17
CA ALA A 96 -19.80 24.34 21.06
C ALA A 96 -20.60 23.84 22.29
N GLY A 97 -20.04 22.89 23.04
CA GLY A 97 -20.65 22.30 24.23
C GLY A 97 -19.73 22.38 25.44
N LEU A 98 -20.30 22.57 26.64
CA LEU A 98 -19.62 22.67 27.94
C LEU A 98 -18.92 21.37 28.41
N LYS A 99 -18.68 20.40 27.52
CA LYS A 99 -17.91 19.19 27.83
C LYS A 99 -16.45 19.44 27.49
N PRO A 100 -15.47 18.95 28.28
CA PRO A 100 -14.08 18.98 27.89
C PRO A 100 -13.96 18.39 26.49
N ALA A 101 -13.41 19.17 25.55
CA ALA A 101 -13.22 18.71 24.18
C ALA A 101 -12.40 17.41 24.24
N PRO A 102 -12.90 16.27 23.73
CA PRO A 102 -12.06 15.10 23.58
C PRO A 102 -10.84 15.52 22.76
N THR A 103 -9.64 15.17 23.22
CA THR A 103 -8.41 15.44 22.47
C THR A 103 -8.45 14.58 21.21
N ILE A 104 -9.09 15.07 20.14
CA ILE A 104 -9.12 14.35 18.87
C ILE A 104 -7.70 14.42 18.31
N LYS A 105 -6.94 13.35 18.53
CA LYS A 105 -5.59 13.23 18.02
C LYS A 105 -5.67 13.02 16.51
N GLN A 106 -5.11 13.94 15.74
CA GLN A 106 -4.91 13.71 14.30
C GLN A 106 -3.88 12.60 14.12
N HIS A 107 -4.32 11.47 13.57
CA HIS A 107 -3.45 10.36 13.23
C HIS A 107 -2.96 10.54 11.79
N GLY A 108 -1.64 10.61 11.62
CA GLY A 108 -1.02 10.66 10.30
C GLY A 108 -0.96 9.29 9.62
N LEU A 109 -0.68 9.31 8.31
CA LEU A 109 -0.58 8.11 7.47
C LEU A 109 0.26 6.97 8.09
N PRO A 110 1.45 7.23 8.71
CA PRO A 110 2.25 6.18 9.36
C PRO A 110 1.53 5.39 10.44
N GLU A 111 0.69 6.06 11.24
CA GLU A 111 -0.01 5.43 12.34
C GLU A 111 -1.17 4.58 11.84
N ILE A 112 -1.88 5.07 10.83
CA ILE A 112 -2.99 4.37 10.17
C ILE A 112 -2.48 3.10 9.49
N VAL A 113 -1.41 3.20 8.69
CA VAL A 113 -0.82 2.03 8.01
C VAL A 113 -0.22 1.05 9.03
N ARG A 114 0.38 1.54 10.12
CA ARG A 114 0.85 0.67 11.21
C ARG A 114 -0.31 -0.12 11.81
N ALA A 115 -1.43 0.52 12.12
CA ALA A 115 -2.59 -0.14 12.70
C ALA A 115 -3.15 -1.22 11.75
N LEU A 116 -3.34 -0.89 10.47
CA LEU A 116 -3.74 -1.86 9.44
C LEU A 116 -2.84 -3.09 9.46
N LYS A 117 -1.51 -2.89 9.41
CA LYS A 117 -0.53 -3.97 9.39
C LYS A 117 -0.58 -4.81 10.67
N THR A 118 -0.67 -4.17 11.83
CA THR A 118 -0.70 -4.85 13.13
C THR A 118 -1.96 -5.71 13.29
N PHE A 119 -3.15 -5.15 13.07
CA PHE A 119 -4.40 -5.87 13.32
C PHE A 119 -4.62 -6.99 12.32
N SER A 120 -4.37 -6.74 11.03
CA SER A 120 -4.45 -7.78 10.00
C SER A 120 -3.43 -8.90 10.23
N ALA A 121 -2.17 -8.58 10.54
CA ALA A 121 -1.15 -9.58 10.82
C ALA A 121 -1.53 -10.47 12.00
N ARG A 122 -2.02 -9.88 13.10
CA ARG A 122 -2.46 -10.63 14.27
C ARG A 122 -3.53 -11.66 13.88
N ARG A 123 -4.58 -11.21 13.20
CA ARG A 123 -5.72 -12.07 12.85
C ARG A 123 -5.36 -13.15 11.82
N VAL A 124 -4.52 -12.82 10.83
CA VAL A 124 -4.02 -13.80 9.85
C VAL A 124 -3.13 -14.84 10.54
N ASN A 125 -2.23 -14.43 11.42
CA ASN A 125 -1.31 -15.34 12.10
C ASN A 125 -2.00 -16.26 13.12
N GLU A 126 -3.06 -15.79 13.78
CA GLU A 126 -3.95 -16.66 14.56
C GLU A 126 -4.51 -17.79 13.70
N LEU A 127 -5.03 -17.47 12.51
CA LEU A 127 -5.62 -18.46 11.60
C LEU A 127 -4.58 -19.40 10.97
N ARG A 128 -3.35 -18.93 10.77
CA ARG A 128 -2.22 -19.73 10.26
C ARG A 128 -1.52 -20.56 11.33
N ASN A 129 -1.86 -20.37 12.60
CA ASN A 129 -1.12 -20.92 13.75
C ASN A 129 0.38 -20.54 13.75
N THR A 130 0.68 -19.30 13.35
CA THR A 130 2.06 -18.75 13.28
C THR A 130 2.19 -17.45 14.07
N PRO A 131 1.85 -17.43 15.38
CA PRO A 131 1.95 -16.22 16.18
C PRO A 131 3.38 -15.66 16.19
N GLY A 132 3.51 -14.34 16.06
CA GLY A 132 4.81 -13.66 16.05
C GLY A 132 5.56 -13.67 14.71
N VAL A 133 5.13 -14.47 13.73
CA VAL A 133 5.73 -14.45 12.37
C VAL A 133 5.32 -13.17 11.64
N SER A 134 6.27 -12.51 10.97
CA SER A 134 5.96 -11.31 10.19
C SER A 134 5.01 -11.64 9.03
N LEU A 135 3.88 -10.95 8.94
CA LEU A 135 3.01 -11.02 7.76
C LEU A 135 3.46 -10.04 6.67
N TRP A 136 3.87 -8.85 7.08
CA TRP A 136 4.16 -7.71 6.22
C TRP A 136 5.63 -7.33 6.32
N GLN A 137 6.25 -6.93 5.22
CA GLN A 137 7.56 -6.28 5.26
C GLN A 137 7.58 -5.12 6.25
N ARG A 138 8.74 -4.79 6.83
CA ARG A 138 8.85 -3.76 7.88
C ARG A 138 8.27 -2.40 7.47
N ASN A 139 8.59 -1.92 6.27
CA ASN A 139 8.12 -0.63 5.75
C ASN A 139 6.90 -0.80 4.83
N TYR A 140 6.47 0.30 4.22
CA TYR A 140 5.49 0.36 3.16
C TYR A 140 5.87 1.54 2.26
N TYR A 141 5.51 1.48 0.98
CA TYR A 141 5.70 2.60 0.07
C TYR A 141 4.54 3.59 0.18
N ASP A 142 4.85 4.88 0.08
CA ASP A 142 3.84 5.94 -0.01
C ASP A 142 4.19 6.96 -1.11
N HIS A 143 3.15 7.54 -1.70
CA HIS A 143 3.26 8.68 -2.59
C HIS A 143 2.17 9.71 -2.31
N ILE A 144 2.58 10.98 -2.17
CA ILE A 144 1.68 12.12 -1.98
C ILE A 144 1.07 12.49 -3.33
N ILE A 145 -0.24 12.32 -3.47
CA ILE A 145 -0.99 12.64 -4.70
C ILE A 145 -1.31 14.14 -4.69
N ARG A 146 -0.77 14.88 -5.66
CA ARG A 146 -0.79 16.35 -5.64
C ARG A 146 -1.87 17.00 -6.49
N ASN A 147 -2.51 16.25 -7.38
CA ASN A 147 -3.53 16.77 -8.28
C ASN A 147 -4.48 15.66 -8.75
N GLU A 148 -5.60 16.07 -9.33
CA GLU A 148 -6.66 15.16 -9.79
C GLU A 148 -6.23 14.26 -10.96
N ARG A 149 -5.39 14.76 -11.87
CA ARG A 149 -4.85 13.94 -12.97
C ARG A 149 -4.07 12.75 -12.41
N ALA A 150 -3.14 13.00 -11.49
CA ALA A 150 -2.39 11.96 -10.80
C ALA A 150 -3.31 11.00 -10.03
N LEU A 151 -4.30 11.53 -9.32
CA LEU A 151 -5.29 10.71 -8.60
C LEU A 151 -6.01 9.73 -9.53
N ASN A 152 -6.50 10.20 -10.67
CA ASN A 152 -7.25 9.38 -11.62
C ASN A 152 -6.36 8.33 -12.32
N ILE A 153 -5.10 8.65 -12.61
CA ILE A 153 -4.13 7.67 -13.13
C ILE A 153 -3.89 6.56 -12.10
N ILE A 154 -3.66 6.91 -10.83
CA ILE A 154 -3.41 5.93 -9.76
C ILE A 154 -4.64 5.06 -9.50
N ARG A 155 -5.85 5.64 -9.50
CA ARG A 155 -7.11 4.87 -9.39
C ARG A 155 -7.20 3.81 -10.49
N ARG A 156 -6.96 4.21 -11.75
CA ARG A 156 -6.94 3.26 -12.89
C ARG A 156 -5.87 2.19 -12.69
N TYR A 157 -4.65 2.57 -12.29
CA TYR A 157 -3.58 1.62 -12.03
C TYR A 157 -3.99 0.55 -11.01
N ILE A 158 -4.57 0.97 -9.89
CA ILE A 158 -5.05 0.07 -8.83
C ILE A 158 -6.12 -0.88 -9.37
N LEU A 159 -7.12 -0.36 -10.09
CA LEU A 159 -8.21 -1.17 -10.64
C LEU A 159 -7.72 -2.20 -11.67
N TYR A 160 -6.73 -1.83 -12.48
CA TYR A 160 -6.17 -2.70 -13.51
C TYR A 160 -5.06 -3.63 -13.04
N ASN A 161 -4.59 -3.49 -11.80
CA ASN A 161 -3.48 -4.29 -11.28
C ASN A 161 -3.70 -5.82 -11.39
N PRO A 162 -4.90 -6.36 -11.09
CA PRO A 162 -5.19 -7.79 -11.30
C PRO A 162 -5.01 -8.25 -12.75
N LEU A 163 -5.44 -7.42 -13.72
CA LEU A 163 -5.24 -7.71 -15.15
C LEU A 163 -3.76 -7.74 -15.54
N MET A 164 -2.94 -7.00 -14.80
CA MET A 164 -1.53 -6.82 -15.05
C MET A 164 -0.62 -7.78 -14.28
N TRP A 165 -1.19 -8.64 -13.43
CA TRP A 165 -0.41 -9.55 -12.58
C TRP A 165 0.56 -10.45 -13.35
N ALA A 166 0.21 -10.89 -14.56
CA ALA A 166 1.09 -11.70 -15.41
C ALA A 166 2.42 -10.99 -15.77
N TYR A 167 2.45 -9.66 -15.67
CA TYR A 167 3.59 -8.81 -15.97
C TYR A 167 4.27 -8.25 -14.70
N ASP A 168 3.70 -8.52 -13.53
CA ASP A 168 4.24 -8.07 -12.25
C ASP A 168 5.61 -8.71 -12.00
N MET A 169 6.58 -7.92 -11.53
CA MET A 169 7.93 -8.44 -11.26
C MET A 169 8.00 -9.38 -10.06
N ASP A 170 7.04 -9.25 -9.15
CA ASP A 170 6.91 -10.05 -7.94
C ASP A 170 5.93 -11.22 -8.13
N ASN A 171 5.42 -11.43 -9.35
CA ASN A 171 4.70 -12.65 -9.68
C ASN A 171 5.71 -13.81 -9.85
N PRO A 172 5.64 -14.86 -9.00
CA PRO A 172 6.58 -15.99 -9.07
C PRO A 172 6.48 -16.75 -10.39
N ASP A 173 5.32 -16.71 -11.05
CA ASP A 173 5.07 -17.40 -12.32
C ASP A 173 5.33 -16.51 -13.54
N ARG A 174 5.93 -15.33 -13.35
CA ARG A 174 6.17 -14.40 -14.46
C ARG A 174 7.13 -15.00 -15.47
N HIS A 175 6.80 -14.86 -16.75
CA HIS A 175 7.80 -15.00 -17.80
C HIS A 175 8.59 -13.69 -17.92
N PRO A 176 9.93 -13.73 -18.07
CA PRO A 176 10.73 -12.53 -18.28
C PRO A 176 10.23 -11.75 -19.50
N LEU A 177 9.73 -10.54 -19.27
CA LEU A 177 9.30 -9.61 -20.30
C LEU A 177 10.04 -8.29 -20.14
N SER A 178 10.36 -7.63 -21.25
CA SER A 178 10.92 -6.29 -21.23
C SER A 178 9.87 -5.28 -20.78
N THR A 179 10.32 -4.17 -20.18
CA THR A 179 9.45 -3.03 -19.83
C THR A 179 8.61 -2.57 -21.02
N GLU A 180 9.17 -2.59 -22.23
CA GLU A 180 8.46 -2.25 -23.47
C GLU A 180 7.28 -3.19 -23.76
N LYS A 181 7.45 -4.50 -23.56
CA LYS A 181 6.35 -5.47 -23.74
C LYS A 181 5.26 -5.28 -22.68
N MET A 182 5.65 -4.98 -21.43
CA MET A 182 4.69 -4.65 -20.37
C MET A 182 3.90 -3.39 -20.71
N LYS A 183 4.58 -2.30 -21.10
CA LYS A 183 3.97 -1.03 -21.53
C LYS A 183 2.98 -1.25 -22.68
N SER A 184 3.39 -1.99 -23.71
CA SER A 184 2.54 -2.33 -24.84
C SER A 184 1.28 -3.09 -24.41
N GLY A 185 1.42 -4.08 -23.52
CA GLY A 185 0.28 -4.80 -22.95
C GLY A 185 -0.66 -3.92 -22.15
N MET A 186 -0.13 -3.03 -21.30
CA MET A 186 -0.94 -2.08 -20.50
C MET A 186 -1.68 -1.09 -21.39
N LYS A 187 -1.04 -0.59 -22.45
CA LYS A 187 -1.66 0.30 -23.43
C LYS A 187 -2.81 -0.38 -24.15
N GLN A 188 -2.59 -1.60 -24.64
CA GLN A 188 -3.60 -2.35 -25.38
C GLN A 188 -4.77 -2.80 -24.50
N LYS A 189 -4.50 -3.32 -23.30
CA LYS A 189 -5.54 -3.89 -22.42
C LYS A 189 -6.26 -2.85 -21.56
N CYS A 190 -5.54 -1.84 -21.08
CA CYS A 190 -6.06 -0.91 -20.06
C CYS A 190 -6.21 0.53 -20.60
N GLY A 191 -5.78 0.79 -21.85
CA GLY A 191 -5.90 2.09 -22.51
C GLY A 191 -5.07 3.20 -21.88
N PHE A 192 -3.92 2.89 -21.27
CA PHE A 192 -3.02 3.91 -20.73
C PHE A 192 -2.23 4.59 -21.86
N THR A 193 -2.00 5.90 -21.74
CA THR A 193 -1.05 6.61 -22.60
C THR A 193 0.39 6.33 -22.18
N ASP A 194 1.37 6.61 -23.04
CA ASP A 194 2.78 6.39 -22.70
C ASP A 194 3.21 7.27 -21.50
N GLU A 195 2.69 8.50 -21.41
CA GLU A 195 2.89 9.39 -20.24
C GLU A 195 2.30 8.81 -18.95
N GLU A 196 1.11 8.21 -19.01
CA GLU A 196 0.49 7.56 -17.85
C GLU A 196 1.27 6.31 -17.42
N LEU A 197 1.80 5.56 -18.38
CA LEU A 197 2.63 4.39 -18.10
C LEU A 197 3.96 4.78 -17.49
N ASP A 198 4.62 5.81 -18.00
CA ASP A 198 5.88 6.31 -17.41
C ASP A 198 5.65 6.84 -15.99
N PHE A 199 4.52 7.54 -15.78
CA PHE A 199 4.07 7.94 -14.45
C PHE A 199 3.93 6.71 -13.55
N ILE A 200 3.11 5.71 -13.92
CA ILE A 200 2.87 4.50 -13.12
C ILE A 200 4.16 3.72 -12.85
N ILE A 201 4.97 3.51 -13.88
CA ILE A 201 6.20 2.72 -13.81
C ILE A 201 7.22 3.40 -12.91
N ASP A 202 7.35 4.73 -12.94
CA ASP A 202 8.22 5.43 -11.99
C ASP A 202 7.78 5.19 -10.54
N TYR A 203 6.47 5.16 -10.25
CA TYR A 203 5.97 4.83 -8.91
C TYR A 203 6.17 3.37 -8.53
N ASP A 204 5.84 2.46 -9.44
CA ASP A 204 5.90 1.02 -9.22
C ASP A 204 7.36 0.51 -9.17
N ILE A 205 8.25 1.05 -9.99
CA ILE A 205 9.70 0.82 -9.92
C ILE A 205 10.27 1.43 -8.64
N LYS A 206 9.91 2.65 -8.23
CA LYS A 206 10.36 3.19 -6.93
C LYS A 206 9.90 2.32 -5.76
N TYR A 207 8.68 1.78 -5.83
CA TYR A 207 8.16 0.80 -4.90
C TYR A 207 8.98 -0.51 -4.88
N ARG A 208 9.41 -1.00 -6.05
CA ARG A 208 10.15 -2.28 -6.20
C ARG A 208 11.66 -2.15 -6.03
N MET A 209 12.25 -0.97 -6.22
CA MET A 209 13.67 -0.65 -6.03
C MET A 209 14.03 -0.38 -4.57
N GLY A 210 13.05 -0.43 -3.65
CA GLY A 210 13.29 -0.68 -2.23
C GLY A 210 13.81 -2.09 -1.92
N ARG A 211 14.45 -2.77 -2.90
CA ARG A 211 15.39 -3.85 -2.63
C ARG A 211 16.43 -3.25 -1.72
N GLU A 212 16.52 -3.75 -0.51
CA GLU A 212 17.74 -3.60 0.27
C GLU A 212 18.88 -4.02 -0.66
N THR A 213 19.75 -3.06 -0.99
CA THR A 213 21.08 -3.34 -1.49
C THR A 213 21.84 -4.00 -0.34
N ASP A 214 21.47 -5.24 -0.01
CA ASP A 214 22.09 -6.07 1.03
C ASP A 214 22.71 -7.35 0.43
N ASP A 215 22.87 -7.41 -0.90
CA ASP A 215 23.58 -8.48 -1.63
C ASP A 215 24.75 -7.95 -2.50
N GLU A 216 25.38 -6.84 -2.11
CA GLU A 216 26.73 -6.49 -2.57
C GLU A 216 27.64 -6.14 -1.38
N MET A 217 28.07 -7.19 -0.67
CA MET A 217 29.40 -7.30 -0.05
C MET A 217 29.77 -8.76 0.17
#